data_AF-A0A7L8GFS6-F1
#
_entry.id   AF-A0A7L8GFS6-F1
#
_cell.length_a   1.000
_cell.length_b   1.000
_cell.length_c   1.000
_cell.angle_alpha   90.00
_cell.angle_beta   90.00
_cell.angle_gamma   90.00
#
_symmetry.space_group_name_H-M   'P 1'
#
loop_
_entity.id
_entity.type
_entity.pdbx_description
1 polymer ?
#
loop_
_entity_poly.entity_id
_entity_poly.type
_entity_poly.pdbx_seq_one_letter_code
_entity_poly.pdbx_strand_id
1 'polypeptide(L)'
;NWIVMLWFFFSTIALLVKIPIYMFHLWLPKAHVEAPISGSMILAGVLLKLGGYGFYRLYVIFGDFMLFFNYYYIIYIMVGSIVA
;
A
#
# COMPACT_ATOMS: atom_id res chain seq x y z
N ASN A 1 2.46 17.48 17.17
CA ASN A 1 2.70 16.41 18.17
C ASN A 1 3.60 15.34 17.55
N TRP A 2 4.81 15.13 18.07
CA TRP A 2 5.77 14.14 17.55
C TRP A 2 5.20 12.72 17.48
N ILE A 3 4.37 12.34 18.45
CA ILE A 3 3.67 11.04 18.48
C ILE A 3 2.73 10.84 17.29
N VAL A 4 1.99 11.89 16.90
CA VAL A 4 1.08 11.84 15.75
C VAL A 4 1.85 11.66 14.45
N MET A 5 3.00 12.32 14.34
CA MET A 5 3.89 12.20 13.18
C MET A 5 4.50 10.79 13.09
N LEU A 6 4.96 10.22 14.21
CA LEU A 6 5.45 8.83 14.25
C LEU A 6 4.35 7.84 13.86
N TRP A 7 3.14 8.01 14.41
CA TRP A 7 2.02 7.14 14.08
C TRP A 7 1.64 7.19 12.60
N PHE A 8 1.66 8.38 12.01
CA PHE A 8 1.48 8.56 10.56
C PHE A 8 2.54 7.79 9.76
N PHE A 9 3.83 7.96 10.07
CA PHE A 9 4.90 7.29 9.32
C PHE A 9 4.83 5.75 9.42
N PHE A 10 4.60 5.20 10.62
CA PHE A 10 4.48 3.73 10.76
C PHE A 10 3.24 3.18 10.06
N SER A 11 2.10 3.86 10.18
CA SER A 11 0.86 3.41 9.55
C SER A 11 0.91 3.48 8.02
N THR A 12 1.51 4.53 7.46
CA THR A 12 1.69 4.70 6.01
C THR A 12 2.63 3.64 5.44
N ILE A 13 3.82 3.43 6.02
CA ILE A 13 4.78 2.41 5.53
C ILE A 13 4.14 1.01 5.56
N ALA A 14 3.43 0.65 6.62
CA ALA A 14 2.80 -0.66 6.74
C ALA A 14 1.71 -0.92 5.68
N LEU A 15 1.01 0.11 5.24
CA LEU A 15 -0.03 0.01 4.20
C LEU A 15 0.54 0.12 2.78
N LEU A 16 1.62 0.87 2.57
CA LEU A 16 2.30 1.01 1.27
C LEU A 16 2.87 -0.34 0.78
N VAL A 17 3.29 -1.24 1.67
CA VAL A 17 3.75 -2.60 1.29
C VAL A 17 2.63 -3.47 0.70
N LYS A 18 1.36 -3.20 1.09
CA LYS A 18 0.18 -3.95 0.61
C LYS A 18 -0.37 -3.41 -0.70
N ILE A 19 0.04 -2.21 -1.11
CA ILE A 19 -0.26 -1.62 -2.42
C ILE A 19 0.92 -1.95 -3.34
N PRO A 20 0.68 -2.28 -4.62
CA PRO A 20 1.77 -2.52 -5.57
C PRO A 20 2.52 -1.21 -5.84
N ILE A 21 3.59 -0.99 -5.08
CA ILE A 21 4.53 0.12 -5.24
C ILE A 21 5.86 -0.46 -5.69
N TYR A 22 6.61 0.32 -6.47
CA TYR A 22 7.97 -0.04 -6.88
C TYR A 22 8.83 -0.44 -5.68
N MET A 23 9.74 -1.41 -5.84
CA MET A 23 10.53 -2.14 -4.82
C MET A 23 9.81 -3.23 -4.01
N PHE A 24 8.58 -3.01 -3.53
CA PHE A 24 7.93 -3.99 -2.63
C PHE A 24 7.03 -4.98 -3.35
N HIS A 25 6.68 -4.77 -4.62
CA HIS A 25 5.72 -5.65 -5.32
C HIS A 25 6.18 -7.10 -5.52
N LEU A 26 7.47 -7.42 -5.44
CA LEU A 26 8.02 -8.76 -5.75
C LEU A 26 7.51 -9.88 -4.83
N TRP A 27 7.01 -9.56 -3.64
CA TRP A 27 6.41 -10.57 -2.76
C TRP A 27 5.09 -11.11 -3.34
N LEU A 28 4.36 -10.28 -4.09
CA LEU A 28 3.02 -10.61 -4.58
C LEU A 28 3.05 -11.67 -5.70
N PRO A 29 3.88 -11.58 -6.77
CA PRO A 29 4.01 -12.63 -7.76
C PRO A 29 4.52 -13.96 -7.17
N LYS A 30 5.48 -13.90 -6.23
CA LYS A 30 5.99 -15.11 -5.56
C LYS A 30 4.92 -15.81 -4.73
N ALA A 31 4.13 -15.05 -3.98
CA ALA A 31 3.01 -15.59 -3.21
C ALA A 31 1.96 -16.28 -4.10
N HIS A 32 1.72 -15.78 -5.31
CA HIS A 32 0.81 -16.40 -6.26
C HIS A 32 1.34 -17.72 -6.87
N VAL A 33 2.66 -17.85 -7.04
CA VAL A 33 3.30 -19.06 -7.57
C VAL A 33 3.31 -20.19 -6.54
N GLU A 34 3.48 -19.86 -5.25
CA GLU A 34 3.63 -20.87 -4.18
C GLU A 34 2.30 -21.28 -3.53
N ALA A 35 1.25 -20.47 -3.65
CA ALA A 35 -0.04 -20.71 -2.98
C ALA A 35 -1.01 -21.59 -3.80
N PRO A 36 -1.89 -22.38 -3.15
CA PRO A 36 -3.00 -23.05 -3.82
C PRO A 36 -3.96 -22.02 -4.45
N ILE A 37 -4.72 -22.44 -5.47
CA ILE A 37 -5.62 -21.58 -6.26
C ILE A 37 -6.59 -20.79 -5.37
N SER A 38 -7.13 -21.41 -4.31
CA SER A 38 -8.01 -20.75 -3.34
C SER A 38 -7.31 -19.63 -2.55
N GLY A 39 -6.05 -19.83 -2.16
CA GLY A 39 -5.25 -18.81 -1.47
C GLY A 39 -4.93 -17.62 -2.37
N SER A 40 -4.58 -17.89 -3.63
CA SER A 40 -4.36 -16.85 -4.65
C SER A 40 -5.60 -15.99 -4.90
N MET A 41 -6.80 -16.60 -4.96
CA MET A 41 -8.05 -15.86 -5.13
C MET A 41 -8.36 -14.94 -3.94
N ILE A 42 -8.11 -15.38 -2.71
CA ILE A 42 -8.33 -14.55 -1.50
C ILE A 42 -7.33 -13.40 -1.46
N LEU A 43 -6.06 -13.65 -1.83
CA LEU A 43 -5.01 -12.64 -1.86
C LEU A 43 -5.38 -11.50 -2.83
N ALA A 44 -5.74 -11.86 -4.06
CA ALA A 44 -6.15 -10.88 -5.07
C ALA A 44 -7.48 -10.18 -4.72
N GLY A 45 -8.45 -10.93 -4.18
CA GLY A 45 -9.80 -10.42 -3.93
C GLY A 45 -9.92 -9.54 -2.68
N VAL A 46 -9.24 -9.91 -1.60
CA VAL A 46 -9.41 -9.30 -0.27
C VAL A 46 -8.19 -8.47 0.11
N LEU A 47 -6.98 -9.02 0.02
CA LEU A 47 -5.79 -8.37 0.58
C LEU A 47 -5.43 -7.08 -0.18
N LEU A 48 -5.47 -7.10 -1.51
CA LEU A 48 -5.22 -5.91 -2.34
C LEU A 48 -6.28 -4.82 -2.09
N LYS A 49 -7.56 -5.19 -1.97
CA LYS A 49 -8.65 -4.24 -1.70
C LYS A 49 -8.58 -3.65 -0.29
N LEU A 50 -8.19 -4.45 0.70
CA LEU A 50 -7.98 -3.98 2.07
C LEU A 50 -6.79 -3.01 2.18
N GLY A 51 -5.74 -3.20 1.38
CA GLY A 51 -4.61 -2.27 1.30
C GLY A 51 -5.06 -0.86 0.85
N GLY A 52 -5.81 -0.79 -0.26
CA GLY A 52 -6.36 0.47 -0.76
C GLY A 52 -7.37 1.11 0.19
N TYR A 53 -8.26 0.32 0.80
CA TYR A 53 -9.21 0.83 1.80
C TYR A 53 -8.51 1.38 3.05
N GLY A 54 -7.47 0.70 3.54
CA GLY A 54 -6.66 1.17 4.67
C GLY A 54 -5.99 2.51 4.38
N PHE A 55 -5.49 2.69 3.16
CA PHE A 55 -4.89 3.96 2.73
C PHE A 55 -5.92 5.10 2.66
N TYR A 56 -7.13 4.82 2.16
CA TYR A 56 -8.23 5.79 2.18
C TYR A 56 -8.63 6.18 3.63
N ARG A 57 -8.64 5.21 4.55
CA ARG A 57 -8.90 5.51 5.98
C ARG A 57 -7.80 6.39 6.60
N LEU A 58 -6.53 6.19 6.22
CA LEU A 58 -5.46 7.09 6.64
C LEU A 58 -5.63 8.49 6.08
N TYR A 59 -6.13 8.64 4.86
CA TYR A 59 -6.45 9.95 4.28
C TYR A 59 -7.51 10.70 5.11
N VAL A 60 -8.54 10.00 5.60
CA VAL A 60 -9.57 10.62 6.45
C VAL A 60 -9.02 11.03 7.82
N ILE A 61 -8.09 10.27 8.40
CA ILE A 61 -7.54 10.54 9.75
C ILE A 61 -6.41 11.58 9.72
N PHE A 62 -5.60 11.58 8.66
CA PHE A 62 -4.38 12.39 8.52
C PHE A 62 -4.40 13.28 7.27
N GLY A 63 -5.56 13.83 6.92
CA GLY A 63 -5.79 14.53 5.65
C GLY A 63 -4.72 15.56 5.29
N ASP A 64 -4.35 16.45 6.21
CA ASP A 64 -3.35 17.50 5.96
C ASP A 64 -1.97 16.92 5.63
N PHE A 65 -1.53 15.88 6.35
CA PHE A 65 -0.26 15.20 6.07
C PHE A 65 -0.32 14.46 4.73
N MET A 66 -1.44 13.79 4.44
CA MET A 66 -1.59 13.09 3.16
C MET A 66 -1.65 14.03 1.95
N LEU A 67 -2.23 15.22 2.11
CA LEU A 67 -2.21 16.24 1.05
C LEU A 67 -0.80 16.72 0.76
N PHE A 68 0.03 16.94 1.79
CA PHE A 68 1.43 17.32 1.62
C PHE A 68 2.25 16.26 0.86
N PHE A 69 2.04 14.98 1.19
CA PHE A 69 2.78 13.87 0.57
C PHE A 69 2.13 13.31 -0.72
N ASN A 70 0.97 13.83 -1.13
CA ASN A 70 0.15 13.27 -2.21
C ASN A 70 0.93 13.11 -3.53
N TYR A 71 1.65 14.16 -3.94
CA TYR A 71 2.44 14.16 -5.16
C TYR A 71 3.52 13.06 -5.16
N TYR A 72 4.21 12.88 -4.03
CA TYR A 72 5.21 11.83 -3.87
C TYR A 72 4.57 10.43 -3.99
N TYR A 73 3.43 10.19 -3.32
CA TYR A 73 2.74 8.89 -3.42
C TYR A 73 2.29 8.55 -4.84
N ILE A 74 1.79 9.53 -5.60
CA ILE A 74 1.40 9.33 -6.99
C ILE A 74 2.60 8.93 -7.85
N ILE A 75 3.74 9.61 -7.71
CA ILE A 75 4.96 9.27 -8.45
C ILE A 75 5.38 7.82 -8.17
N TYR A 76 5.43 7.42 -6.90
CA TYR A 76 5.84 6.06 -6.54
C TYR A 76 4.91 4.97 -7.09
N ILE A 77 3.60 5.22 -7.14
CA ILE A 77 2.62 4.29 -7.72
C ILE A 77 2.77 4.23 -9.25
N MET A 78 2.90 5.38 -9.92
CA MET A 78 3.04 5.43 -11.38
C MET A 78 4.33 4.74 -11.85
N VAL A 79 5.46 5.00 -11.18
CA VAL A 79 6.72 4.30 -11.46
C VAL A 79 6.57 2.79 -11.23
N GLY A 80 5.86 2.37 -10.18
CA GLY A 80 5.55 0.97 -9.93
C GLY A 80 4.81 0.31 -11.10
N SER A 81 3.80 0.98 -11.67
CA SER A 81 3.02 0.43 -12.79
C SER A 81 3.75 0.34 -14.13
N ILE A 82 4.82 1.14 -14.32
CA ILE A 82 5.59 1.15 -15.57
C ILE A 82 6.67 0.06 -15.55
N VAL A 83 7.20 -0.27 -14.38
CA VAL A 83 8.34 -1.18 -14.22
C VAL A 83 7.94 -2.61 -13.87
N ALA A 84 6.74 -2.82 -13.32
CA ALA A 84 6.17 -4.15 -13.01
C ALA A 84 5.47 -4.76 -14.24
#